data_AF-A0A7X7XWC4-F1
#
_entry.id   AF-A0A7X7XWC4-F1
#
_cell.length_a   1.000
_cell.length_b   1.000
_cell.length_c   1.000
_cell.angle_alpha   90.00
_cell.angle_beta   90.00
_cell.angle_gamma   90.00
#
_symmetry.space_group_name_H-M   'P 1'
#
loop_
_entity.id
_entity.type
_entity.pdbx_description
1 polymer ?
#
loop_
_entity_poly.entity_id
_entity_poly.type
_entity_poly.pdbx_seq_one_letter_code
_entity_poly.pdbx_strand_id
1 'polypeptide(L)'
;MANKIKNLYKGLNKNNGKDKNSLLFGIIAFITALAIVAVIIIGVLSLIIKSNFNGIADKNRNEIKKIPILRRALPKAPEDYDPYDPKNLTDKELVEFYEEFRKRNVELTKEIEEMEKTISELKNAENDYKELEDRYEKLKTEFENEKSRISEKELIADRLLASGNMEEFKEYFAMINPENAQKIYEELIVQEAVEQEVMEFARIYQTMDAGAAAKIFEELGDAKIDLVVNTLKNMNNKNAAQILEEMDENYAAKVTQKLSEEYGVVLE
;
A
#
# COMPACT_ATOMS: atom_id res chain seq x y z
N MET A 1 -17.42 -98.92 89.42
CA MET A 1 -17.47 -97.56 90.01
C MET A 1 -16.35 -96.61 89.56
N ALA A 2 -15.40 -97.02 88.71
CA ALA A 2 -14.29 -96.17 88.24
C ALA A 2 -14.63 -95.24 87.04
N ASN A 3 -15.67 -95.54 86.25
CA ASN A 3 -16.02 -94.74 85.07
C ASN A 3 -16.88 -93.50 85.37
N LYS A 4 -17.43 -93.38 86.59
CA LYS A 4 -18.24 -92.21 87.00
C LYS A 4 -17.36 -91.03 87.45
N ILE A 5 -16.16 -91.29 87.97
CA ILE A 5 -15.22 -90.25 88.45
C ILE A 5 -14.42 -89.66 87.27
N LYS A 6 -14.11 -90.47 86.25
CA LYS A 6 -13.38 -90.00 85.05
C LYS A 6 -14.17 -88.99 84.20
N ASN A 7 -15.51 -89.06 84.24
CA ASN A 7 -16.39 -88.10 83.55
C ASN A 7 -16.64 -86.81 84.35
N LEU A 8 -16.44 -86.83 85.68
CA LEU A 8 -16.53 -85.63 86.52
C LEU A 8 -15.31 -84.70 86.36
N TYR A 9 -14.13 -85.26 86.07
CA TYR A 9 -12.92 -84.46 85.82
C TYR A 9 -12.84 -83.87 84.39
N LYS A 10 -13.58 -84.43 83.43
CA LYS A 10 -13.56 -83.98 82.03
C LYS A 10 -14.49 -82.79 81.76
N GLY A 11 -15.37 -82.45 82.71
CA GLY A 11 -16.35 -81.37 82.61
C GLY A 11 -15.92 -80.01 83.19
N LEU A 12 -14.78 -79.92 83.88
CA LEU A 12 -14.33 -78.68 84.55
C LEU A 12 -13.18 -77.94 83.85
N ASN A 13 -12.68 -78.43 82.71
CA ASN A 13 -11.65 -77.72 81.94
C ASN A 13 -12.18 -77.27 80.57
N LYS A 14 -13.30 -76.56 80.60
CA LYS A 14 -13.86 -75.87 79.44
C LYS A 14 -14.25 -74.46 79.85
N ASN A 15 -13.25 -73.59 79.92
CA ASN A 15 -13.34 -72.17 79.55
C ASN A 15 -12.00 -71.49 79.81
N ASN A 16 -11.34 -71.09 78.73
CA ASN A 16 -10.83 -69.73 78.57
C ASN A 16 -10.48 -69.52 77.10
N GLY A 17 -11.41 -68.92 76.35
CA GLY A 17 -11.14 -68.33 75.05
C GLY A 17 -10.25 -67.11 75.23
N LYS A 18 -8.96 -67.28 74.95
CA LYS A 18 -7.98 -66.24 74.61
C LYS A 18 -7.21 -66.89 73.44
N ASP A 19 -7.11 -66.32 72.24
CA ASP A 19 -6.06 -65.36 71.90
C ASP A 19 -6.12 -64.88 70.44
N LYS A 20 -7.32 -64.71 69.84
CA LYS A 20 -7.43 -63.93 68.57
C LYS A 20 -7.40 -62.42 68.83
N ASN A 21 -7.92 -61.99 69.98
CA ASN A 21 -7.86 -60.60 70.40
C ASN A 21 -6.43 -60.21 70.80
N SER A 22 -5.67 -61.06 71.50
CA SER A 22 -4.30 -60.71 71.94
C SER A 22 -3.30 -60.50 70.81
N LEU A 23 -3.38 -61.26 69.70
CA LEU A 23 -2.57 -61.03 68.50
C LEU A 23 -2.90 -59.70 67.80
N LEU A 24 -4.19 -59.38 67.63
CA LEU A 24 -4.62 -58.10 67.07
C LEU A 24 -4.22 -56.92 67.98
N PHE A 25 -4.38 -57.09 69.30
CA PHE A 25 -3.91 -56.10 70.28
C PHE A 25 -2.39 -55.92 70.22
N GLY A 26 -1.60 -56.99 70.00
CA GLY A 26 -0.15 -56.91 69.81
C GLY A 26 0.27 -56.17 68.55
N ILE A 27 -0.40 -56.42 67.42
CA ILE A 27 -0.14 -55.71 66.15
C ILE A 27 -0.51 -54.22 66.28
N ILE A 28 -1.66 -53.92 66.90
CA ILE A 28 -2.08 -52.54 67.16
C ILE A 28 -1.07 -51.85 68.08
N ALA A 29 -0.63 -52.50 69.16
CA ALA A 29 0.37 -51.95 70.08
C ALA A 29 1.73 -51.70 69.39
N PHE A 30 2.10 -52.55 68.43
CA PHE A 30 3.32 -52.38 67.65
C PHE A 30 3.22 -51.21 66.65
N ILE A 31 2.10 -51.10 65.92
CA ILE A 31 1.86 -49.98 65.00
C ILE A 31 1.75 -48.66 65.76
N THR A 32 1.09 -48.64 66.93
CA THR A 32 1.03 -47.42 67.76
C THR A 32 2.39 -47.04 68.30
N ALA A 33 3.21 -48.01 68.73
CA ALA A 33 4.59 -47.75 69.13
C ALA A 33 5.42 -47.15 67.96
N LEU A 34 5.31 -47.71 66.75
CA LEU A 34 5.97 -47.18 65.55
C LEU A 34 5.48 -45.77 65.20
N ALA A 35 4.18 -45.49 65.31
CA ALA A 35 3.62 -44.17 65.05
C ALA A 35 4.13 -43.13 66.06
N ILE A 36 4.21 -43.49 67.34
CA ILE A 36 4.79 -42.63 68.39
C ILE A 36 6.25 -42.31 68.06
N VAL A 37 7.04 -43.32 67.70
CA VAL A 37 8.45 -43.13 67.31
C VAL A 37 8.57 -42.23 66.08
N ALA A 38 7.74 -42.44 65.05
CA ALA A 38 7.75 -41.61 63.85
C ALA A 38 7.40 -40.14 64.16
N VAL A 39 6.42 -39.89 65.03
CA VAL A 39 6.06 -38.53 65.48
C VAL A 39 7.20 -37.88 66.24
N ILE A 40 7.88 -38.62 67.13
CA ILE A 40 9.06 -38.11 67.87
C ILE A 40 10.17 -37.73 66.89
N ILE A 41 10.49 -38.60 65.92
CA ILE A 41 11.52 -38.33 64.91
C ILE A 41 11.17 -37.09 64.08
N ILE A 42 9.93 -37.00 63.58
CA ILE A 42 9.45 -35.83 62.83
C ILE A 42 9.53 -34.56 63.69
N GLY A 43 9.18 -34.65 64.98
CA GLY A 43 9.27 -33.54 65.93
C GLY A 43 10.70 -33.06 66.12
N VAL A 44 11.65 -33.97 66.34
CA VAL A 44 13.08 -33.65 66.49
C VAL A 44 13.65 -33.04 65.20
N LEU A 45 13.36 -33.64 64.03
CA LEU A 45 13.78 -33.10 62.74
C LEU A 45 13.21 -31.69 62.51
N SER A 46 11.94 -31.47 62.85
CA SER A 46 11.30 -30.16 62.74
C SER A 46 11.99 -29.12 63.63
N LEU A 47 12.45 -29.49 64.83
CA LEU A 47 13.21 -28.58 65.70
C LEU A 47 14.59 -28.23 65.12
N ILE A 48 15.31 -29.23 64.58
CA ILE A 48 16.62 -29.04 63.94
C ILE A 48 16.51 -28.09 62.74
N ILE A 49 15.50 -28.31 61.89
CA ILE A 49 15.22 -27.47 60.72
C ILE A 49 14.83 -26.06 61.16
N LYS A 50 13.91 -25.91 62.12
CA LYS A 50 13.43 -24.61 62.61
C LYS A 50 14.53 -23.77 63.23
N SER A 51 15.47 -24.41 63.94
CA SER A 51 16.63 -23.76 64.53
C SER A 51 17.75 -23.48 63.52
N ASN A 52 17.63 -23.97 62.27
CA ASN A 52 18.71 -23.96 61.28
C ASN A 52 20.05 -24.47 61.85
N PHE A 53 20.01 -25.55 62.63
CA PHE A 53 21.19 -26.04 63.34
C PHE A 53 22.32 -26.37 62.34
N ASN A 54 23.48 -25.72 62.49
CA ASN A 54 24.63 -25.83 61.60
C ASN A 54 24.33 -25.57 60.09
N GLY A 55 23.30 -24.77 59.80
CA GLY A 55 22.90 -24.42 58.44
C GLY A 55 22.16 -25.54 57.69
N ILE A 56 21.66 -26.57 58.37
CA ILE A 56 20.97 -27.72 57.74
C ILE A 56 19.75 -27.25 56.93
N ALA A 57 18.99 -26.28 57.44
CA ALA A 57 17.77 -25.82 56.79
C ALA A 57 18.07 -25.02 55.52
N ASP A 58 19.19 -24.30 55.48
CA ASP A 58 19.63 -23.53 54.31
C ASP A 58 20.26 -24.44 53.26
N LYS A 59 21.16 -25.35 53.65
CA LYS A 59 21.84 -26.28 52.73
C LYS A 59 20.88 -27.21 52.00
N ASN A 60 19.83 -27.68 52.68
CA ASN A 60 18.88 -28.66 52.14
C ASN A 60 17.51 -28.03 51.88
N ARG A 61 17.45 -26.70 51.75
CA ARG A 61 16.19 -25.95 51.71
C ARG A 61 15.27 -26.40 50.59
N ASN A 62 15.83 -26.65 49.41
CA ASN A 62 15.10 -27.12 48.23
C ASN A 62 14.48 -28.50 48.47
N GLU A 63 15.21 -29.42 49.09
CA GLU A 63 14.73 -30.76 49.39
C GLU A 63 13.67 -30.75 50.51
N ILE A 64 13.92 -30.02 51.61
CA ILE A 64 13.00 -29.93 52.75
C ILE A 64 11.66 -29.30 52.33
N LYS A 65 11.68 -28.31 51.42
CA LYS A 65 10.45 -27.71 50.86
C LYS A 65 9.55 -28.73 50.16
N LYS A 66 10.12 -29.76 49.54
CA LYS A 66 9.39 -30.81 48.82
C LYS A 66 8.65 -31.76 49.78
N ILE A 67 9.02 -31.80 51.06
CA ILE A 67 8.42 -32.68 52.09
C ILE A 67 7.32 -31.91 52.86
N PRO A 68 6.02 -32.24 52.70
CA PRO A 68 4.92 -31.44 53.25
C PRO A 68 4.94 -31.25 54.77
N ILE A 69 5.41 -32.27 55.50
CA ILE A 69 5.43 -32.27 56.96
C ILE A 69 6.58 -31.38 57.49
N LEU A 70 7.72 -31.37 56.81
CA LEU A 70 8.92 -30.63 57.24
C LEU A 70 9.00 -29.20 56.67
N ARG A 71 8.33 -28.91 55.55
CA ARG A 71 8.27 -27.56 54.95
C ARG A 71 7.82 -26.50 55.94
N ARG A 72 6.90 -26.82 56.85
CA ARG A 72 6.38 -25.89 57.87
C ARG A 72 7.42 -25.51 58.92
N ALA A 73 8.46 -26.33 59.09
CA ALA A 73 9.53 -26.09 60.03
C ALA A 73 10.66 -25.23 59.44
N LEU A 74 10.64 -24.91 58.14
CA LEU A 74 11.69 -24.10 57.52
C LEU A 74 11.71 -22.67 58.10
N PRO A 75 12.89 -22.16 58.50
CA PRO A 75 13.06 -20.77 58.88
C PRO A 75 12.86 -19.86 57.65
N LYS A 76 12.77 -18.54 57.86
CA LYS A 76 12.73 -17.58 56.74
C LYS A 76 13.97 -17.78 55.85
N ALA A 77 13.81 -17.64 54.54
CA ALA A 77 14.94 -17.74 53.61
C ALA A 77 15.95 -16.63 53.91
N PRO A 78 17.27 -16.90 53.78
CA PRO A 78 18.28 -15.86 53.66
C PRO A 78 17.93 -14.87 52.52
N GLU A 79 18.41 -13.63 52.61
CA GLU A 79 18.13 -12.60 51.59
C GLU A 79 18.80 -12.89 50.24
N ASP A 80 19.94 -13.56 50.27
CA ASP A 80 20.74 -13.99 49.12
C ASP A 80 20.38 -15.39 48.61
N TYR A 81 19.34 -16.02 49.16
CA TYR A 81 18.93 -17.34 48.74
C TYR A 81 18.25 -17.31 47.37
N ASP A 82 18.97 -17.80 46.37
CA ASP A 82 18.43 -18.10 45.05
C ASP A 82 18.14 -19.61 44.93
N PRO A 83 16.87 -20.04 44.79
CA PRO A 83 16.52 -21.45 44.63
C PRO A 83 17.09 -22.09 43.35
N TYR A 84 17.53 -21.29 42.37
CA TYR A 84 18.11 -21.72 41.10
C TYR A 84 19.63 -21.54 41.02
N ASP A 85 20.29 -21.08 42.10
CA ASP A 85 21.77 -21.09 42.17
C ASP A 85 22.25 -22.54 41.98
N PRO A 86 23.28 -22.79 41.13
CA PRO A 86 23.84 -24.12 40.94
C PRO A 86 24.17 -24.89 42.23
N LYS A 87 24.52 -24.19 43.32
CA LYS A 87 24.80 -24.79 44.64
C LYS A 87 23.57 -25.38 45.33
N ASN A 88 22.37 -24.93 44.95
CA ASN A 88 21.10 -25.35 45.53
C ASN A 88 20.37 -26.40 44.67
N LEU A 89 20.93 -26.75 43.51
CA LEU A 89 20.35 -27.70 42.56
C LEU A 89 21.02 -29.08 42.68
N THR A 90 20.24 -30.12 42.44
CA THR A 90 20.79 -31.48 42.26
C THR A 90 21.47 -31.62 40.90
N ASP A 91 22.37 -32.59 40.73
CA ASP A 91 23.03 -32.87 39.44
C ASP A 91 22.02 -33.07 38.30
N LYS A 92 20.89 -33.71 38.60
CA LYS A 92 19.81 -33.91 37.63
C LYS A 92 19.16 -32.59 37.22
N GLU A 93 18.81 -31.74 38.19
CA GLU A 93 18.23 -30.42 37.92
C GLU A 93 19.23 -29.53 37.15
N LEU A 94 20.52 -29.59 37.48
CA LEU A 94 21.58 -28.89 36.74
C LEU A 94 21.67 -29.30 35.27
N VAL A 95 21.61 -30.61 34.99
CA VAL A 95 21.61 -31.12 33.61
C VAL A 95 20.35 -30.65 32.86
N GLU A 96 19.18 -30.74 33.48
CA GLU A 96 17.92 -30.26 32.89
C GLU A 96 17.98 -28.76 32.54
N PHE A 97 18.44 -27.91 33.49
CA PHE A 97 18.62 -26.48 33.24
C PHE A 97 19.65 -26.20 32.15
N TYR A 98 20.74 -26.94 32.10
CA TYR A 98 21.76 -26.76 31.07
C TYR A 98 21.24 -27.12 29.67
N GLU A 99 20.48 -28.20 29.53
CA GLU A 99 19.84 -28.58 28.27
C GLU A 99 18.83 -27.53 27.81
N GLU A 100 17.99 -27.03 28.73
CA GLU A 100 17.04 -25.95 28.44
C GLU A 100 17.76 -24.67 28.02
N PHE A 101 18.81 -24.29 28.76
CA PHE A 101 19.62 -23.11 28.46
C PHE A 101 20.27 -23.22 27.08
N ARG A 102 20.84 -24.39 26.73
CA ARG A 102 21.40 -24.61 25.40
C ARG A 102 20.35 -24.48 24.30
N LYS A 103 19.18 -25.09 24.50
CA LYS A 103 18.07 -25.00 23.54
C LYS A 103 17.64 -23.56 23.34
N ARG A 104 17.40 -22.83 24.43
CA ARG A 104 16.96 -21.44 24.41
C ARG A 104 18.01 -20.51 23.78
N ASN A 105 19.29 -20.73 24.04
CA ASN A 105 20.35 -19.96 23.39
C ASN A 105 20.37 -20.16 21.88
N VAL A 106 20.21 -21.41 21.41
CA VAL A 106 20.15 -21.68 19.97
C VAL A 106 18.93 -20.99 19.34
N GLU A 107 17.78 -21.01 20.01
CA GLU A 107 16.56 -20.32 19.55
C GLU A 107 16.78 -18.79 19.52
N LEU A 108 17.31 -18.20 20.59
CA LEU A 108 17.61 -16.77 20.66
C LEU A 108 18.64 -16.33 19.62
N THR A 109 19.67 -17.13 19.36
CA THR A 109 20.65 -16.83 18.31
C THR A 109 19.98 -16.77 16.94
N LYS A 110 19.07 -17.71 16.64
CA LYS A 110 18.31 -17.67 15.38
C LYS A 110 17.38 -16.45 15.29
N GLU A 111 16.68 -16.12 16.37
CA GLU A 111 15.83 -14.92 16.43
C GLU A 111 16.64 -13.64 16.18
N ILE A 112 17.84 -13.54 16.76
CA ILE A 112 18.75 -12.41 16.53
C ILE A 112 19.18 -12.35 15.06
N GLU A 113 19.59 -13.47 14.45
CA GLU A 113 19.98 -13.51 13.04
C GLU A 113 18.82 -13.10 12.12
N GLU A 114 17.60 -13.55 12.40
CA GLU A 114 16.39 -13.17 11.65
C GLU A 114 16.04 -11.68 11.84
N MET A 115 16.17 -11.16 13.06
CA MET A 115 15.97 -9.74 13.36
C MET A 115 17.01 -8.86 12.66
N GLU A 116 18.28 -9.25 12.67
CA GLU A 116 19.36 -8.52 11.98
C GLU A 116 19.10 -8.47 10.47
N LYS A 117 18.66 -9.58 9.87
CA LYS A 117 18.25 -9.60 8.47
C LYS A 117 17.08 -8.64 8.21
N THR A 118 16.04 -8.68 9.05
CA THR A 118 14.88 -7.79 8.93
C THR A 118 15.27 -6.32 9.06
N ILE A 119 16.16 -5.99 10.00
CA ILE A 119 16.69 -4.62 10.17
C ILE A 119 17.46 -4.17 8.92
N SER A 120 18.26 -5.06 8.33
CA SER A 120 18.97 -4.76 7.09
C SER A 120 18.00 -4.49 5.93
N GLU A 121 16.95 -5.28 5.78
CA GLU A 121 15.92 -5.09 4.76
C GLU A 121 15.15 -3.77 4.96
N LEU A 122 14.78 -3.45 6.19
CA LEU A 122 14.11 -2.19 6.53
C LEU A 122 14.99 -0.97 6.24
N LYS A 123 16.28 -1.02 6.55
CA LYS A 123 17.22 0.06 6.22
C LYS A 123 17.34 0.30 4.72
N ASN A 124 17.35 -0.77 3.93
CA ASN A 124 17.36 -0.65 2.47
C ASN A 124 16.06 -0.02 1.97
N ALA A 125 14.91 -0.48 2.46
CA ALA A 125 13.62 0.10 2.11
C ALA A 125 13.48 1.59 2.50
N GLU A 126 14.04 1.99 3.65
CA GLU A 126 14.10 3.39 4.07
C GLU A 126 14.91 4.26 3.11
N ASN A 127 16.07 3.75 2.64
CA ASN A 127 16.88 4.45 1.65
C ASN A 127 16.16 4.57 0.30
N ASP A 128 15.54 3.49 -0.18
CA ASP A 128 14.78 3.48 -1.43
C ASP A 128 13.59 4.47 -1.35
N TYR A 129 12.90 4.51 -0.22
CA TYR A 129 11.81 5.45 0.02
C TYR A 129 12.28 6.90 -0.04
N LYS A 130 13.43 7.20 0.58
CA LYS A 130 14.02 8.54 0.55
C LYS A 130 14.43 8.97 -0.86
N GLU A 131 15.02 8.07 -1.65
CA GLU A 131 15.35 8.36 -3.04
C GLU A 131 14.07 8.62 -3.87
N LEU A 132 13.01 7.83 -3.62
CA LEU A 132 11.73 8.02 -4.30
C LEU A 132 11.07 9.34 -3.94
N GLU A 133 11.13 9.75 -2.66
CA GLU A 133 10.64 11.05 -2.19
C GLU A 133 11.38 12.22 -2.86
N ASP A 134 12.71 12.16 -2.94
CA ASP A 134 13.52 13.16 -3.64
C ASP A 134 13.18 13.25 -5.14
N ARG A 135 12.94 12.10 -5.80
CA ARG A 135 12.51 12.06 -7.21
C ARG A 135 11.12 12.65 -7.38
N TYR A 136 10.20 12.35 -6.48
CA TYR A 136 8.83 12.84 -6.51
C TYR A 136 8.78 14.37 -6.38
N GLU A 137 9.52 14.95 -5.43
CA GLU A 137 9.57 16.41 -5.26
C GLU A 137 10.17 17.13 -6.47
N LYS A 138 11.22 16.55 -7.09
CA LYS A 138 11.77 17.08 -8.35
C LYS A 138 10.75 17.04 -9.48
N LEU A 139 10.09 15.89 -9.67
CA LEU A 139 9.09 15.74 -10.72
C LEU A 139 7.90 16.67 -10.52
N LYS A 140 7.45 16.84 -9.28
CA LYS A 140 6.39 17.80 -8.93
C LYS A 140 6.80 19.23 -9.27
N THR A 141 8.02 19.63 -8.91
CA THR A 141 8.55 20.95 -9.22
C THR A 141 8.66 21.17 -10.74
N GLU A 142 9.15 20.17 -11.49
CA GLU A 142 9.21 20.22 -12.95
C GLU A 142 7.82 20.35 -13.57
N PHE A 143 6.85 19.58 -13.09
CA PHE A 143 5.47 19.65 -13.54
C PHE A 143 4.81 21.01 -13.28
N GLU A 144 5.00 21.59 -12.08
CA GLU A 144 4.48 22.92 -11.75
C GLU A 144 5.12 24.02 -12.62
N ASN A 145 6.41 23.91 -12.89
CA ASN A 145 7.12 24.83 -13.79
C ASN A 145 6.62 24.70 -15.23
N GLU A 146 6.46 23.48 -15.73
CA GLU A 146 5.96 23.23 -17.09
C GLU A 146 4.52 23.72 -17.25
N LYS A 147 3.65 23.45 -16.27
CA LYS A 147 2.29 23.99 -16.23
C LYS A 147 2.28 25.52 -16.28
N SER A 148 3.17 26.17 -15.53
CA SER A 148 3.29 27.64 -15.55
C SER A 148 3.74 28.15 -16.91
N ARG A 149 4.72 27.48 -17.54
CA ARG A 149 5.20 27.83 -18.88
C ARG A 149 4.12 27.66 -19.95
N ILE A 150 3.30 26.61 -19.85
CA ILE A 150 2.18 26.39 -20.77
C ILE A 150 1.13 27.49 -20.60
N SER A 151 0.75 27.81 -19.36
CA SER A 151 -0.23 28.86 -19.08
C SER A 151 0.25 30.24 -19.55
N GLU A 152 1.54 30.55 -19.38
CA GLU A 152 2.13 31.78 -19.93
C GLU A 152 2.07 31.80 -21.46
N LYS A 153 2.35 30.67 -22.11
CA LYS A 153 2.25 30.56 -23.57
C LYS A 153 0.83 30.76 -24.09
N GLU A 154 -0.16 30.18 -23.42
CA GLU A 154 -1.57 30.36 -23.74
C GLU A 154 -1.98 31.83 -23.63
N LEU A 155 -1.58 32.52 -22.56
CA LEU A 155 -1.86 33.95 -22.38
C LEU A 155 -1.24 34.85 -23.46
N ILE A 156 -0.03 34.51 -23.93
CA ILE A 156 0.61 35.24 -25.04
C ILE A 156 -0.16 35.00 -26.33
N ALA A 157 -0.52 33.75 -26.63
CA ALA A 157 -1.32 33.40 -27.81
C ALA A 157 -2.67 34.14 -27.82
N ASP A 158 -3.40 34.13 -26.70
CA ASP A 158 -4.67 34.84 -26.55
C ASP A 158 -4.53 36.36 -26.78
N ARG A 159 -3.44 36.95 -26.26
CA ARG A 159 -3.16 38.39 -26.46
C ARG A 159 -2.86 38.72 -27.91
N LEU A 160 -2.10 37.89 -28.62
CA LEU A 160 -1.77 38.07 -30.04
C LEU A 160 -3.01 37.91 -30.92
N LEU A 161 -3.90 36.97 -30.60
CA LEU A 161 -5.19 36.83 -31.28
C LEU A 161 -6.09 38.05 -31.04
N ALA A 162 -6.18 38.52 -29.79
CA ALA A 162 -7.01 39.67 -29.44
C ALA A 162 -6.50 41.00 -30.00
N SER A 163 -5.20 41.15 -30.23
CA SER A 163 -4.61 42.35 -30.82
C SER A 163 -4.85 42.46 -32.33
N GLY A 164 -5.24 41.36 -32.98
CA GLY A 164 -5.37 41.29 -34.44
C GLY A 164 -4.04 41.33 -35.19
N ASN A 165 -2.90 41.21 -34.49
CA ASN A 165 -1.58 41.21 -35.10
C ASN A 165 -1.20 39.80 -35.59
N MET A 166 -1.73 39.44 -36.76
CA MET A 166 -1.56 38.11 -37.34
C MET A 166 -0.09 37.76 -37.62
N GLU A 167 0.77 38.74 -37.89
CA GLU A 167 2.18 38.48 -38.21
C GLU A 167 2.97 38.07 -36.96
N GLU A 168 2.81 38.78 -35.85
CA GLU A 168 3.41 38.40 -34.57
C GLU A 168 2.89 37.04 -34.07
N PHE A 169 1.62 36.71 -34.34
CA PHE A 169 1.06 35.40 -34.02
C PHE A 169 1.73 34.28 -34.81
N LYS A 170 1.95 34.46 -36.13
CA LYS A 170 2.67 33.50 -36.98
C LYS A 170 4.10 33.29 -36.50
N GLU A 171 4.83 34.36 -36.19
CA GLU A 171 6.21 34.29 -35.69
C GLU A 171 6.30 33.57 -34.33
N TYR A 172 5.40 33.90 -33.41
CA TYR A 172 5.33 33.27 -32.09
C TYR A 172 5.03 31.77 -32.17
N PHE A 173 4.09 31.38 -33.03
CA PHE A 173 3.74 29.99 -33.25
C PHE A 173 4.90 29.20 -33.90
N ALA A 174 5.60 29.82 -34.86
CA ALA A 174 6.82 29.26 -35.46
C ALA A 174 7.95 29.03 -34.46
N MET A 175 8.09 29.91 -33.47
CA MET A 175 9.07 29.75 -32.40
C MET A 175 8.73 28.59 -31.45
N ILE A 176 7.45 28.33 -31.18
CA ILE A 176 7.02 27.31 -30.22
C ILE A 176 6.92 25.92 -30.84
N ASN A 177 6.47 25.83 -32.09
CA ASN A 177 6.28 24.56 -32.77
C ASN A 177 6.64 24.67 -34.26
N PRO A 178 7.94 24.61 -34.59
CA PRO A 178 8.42 24.86 -35.96
C PRO A 178 7.88 23.87 -36.99
N GLU A 179 7.68 22.60 -36.62
CA GLU A 179 7.14 21.58 -37.52
C GLU A 179 5.66 21.83 -37.88
N ASN A 180 4.82 22.18 -36.90
CA ASN A 180 3.43 22.53 -37.18
C ASN A 180 3.30 23.90 -37.84
N ALA A 181 4.16 24.85 -37.46
CA ALA A 181 4.16 26.17 -38.06
C ALA A 181 4.53 26.12 -39.54
N GLN A 182 5.47 25.26 -39.94
CA GLN A 182 5.80 25.08 -41.35
C GLN A 182 4.58 24.65 -42.17
N LYS A 183 3.82 23.65 -41.70
CA LYS A 183 2.60 23.19 -42.40
C LYS A 183 1.54 24.28 -42.51
N ILE A 184 1.28 24.99 -41.42
CA ILE A 184 0.30 26.09 -41.40
C ILE A 184 0.76 27.24 -42.31
N TYR A 185 2.05 27.57 -42.31
CA TYR A 185 2.61 28.63 -43.14
C TYR A 185 2.57 28.28 -44.63
N GLU A 186 2.86 27.03 -44.99
CA GLU A 186 2.68 26.51 -46.36
C GLU A 186 1.22 26.63 -46.81
N GLU A 187 0.25 26.24 -45.96
CA GLU A 187 -1.18 26.39 -46.26
C GLU A 187 -1.61 27.85 -46.43
N LEU A 188 -1.15 28.75 -45.55
CA LEU A 188 -1.50 30.17 -45.60
C LEU A 188 -0.90 30.90 -46.80
N ILE A 189 0.35 30.61 -47.17
CA ILE A 189 0.97 31.19 -48.38
C ILE A 189 0.23 30.72 -49.63
N VAL A 190 -0.14 29.44 -49.71
CA VAL A 190 -0.90 28.93 -50.85
C VAL A 190 -2.26 29.61 -50.95
N GLN A 191 -2.96 29.82 -49.83
CA GLN A 191 -4.23 30.55 -49.80
C GLN A 191 -4.06 32.00 -50.25
N GLU A 192 -3.07 32.72 -49.72
CA GLU A 192 -2.82 34.13 -50.10
C GLU A 192 -2.45 34.28 -51.58
N ALA A 193 -1.62 33.38 -52.12
CA ALA A 193 -1.27 33.37 -53.54
C ALA A 193 -2.48 33.10 -54.43
N VAL A 194 -3.33 32.13 -54.07
CA VAL A 194 -4.57 31.84 -54.80
C VAL A 194 -5.54 33.03 -54.76
N GLU A 195 -5.70 33.69 -53.60
CA GLU A 195 -6.54 34.90 -53.49
C GLU A 195 -6.00 36.05 -54.34
N GLN A 196 -4.68 36.25 -54.38
CA GLN A 196 -4.05 37.28 -55.22
C GLN A 196 -4.23 36.99 -56.72
N GLU A 197 -4.01 35.75 -57.18
CA GLU A 197 -4.21 35.36 -58.58
C GLU A 197 -5.67 35.54 -59.02
N VAL A 198 -6.64 35.19 -58.15
CA VAL A 198 -8.07 35.38 -58.43
C VAL A 198 -8.44 36.86 -58.49
N MET A 199 -7.87 37.71 -57.62
CA MET A 199 -8.06 39.15 -57.67
C MET A 199 -7.44 39.79 -58.93
N GLU A 200 -6.26 39.33 -59.36
CA GLU A 200 -5.64 39.80 -60.61
C GLU A 200 -6.48 39.41 -61.83
N PHE A 201 -7.01 38.18 -61.86
CA PHE A 201 -7.91 37.73 -62.92
C PHE A 201 -9.20 38.58 -62.97
N ALA A 202 -9.81 38.85 -61.81
CA ALA A 202 -10.98 39.71 -61.70
C ALA A 202 -10.70 41.15 -62.18
N ARG A 203 -9.51 41.68 -61.91
CA ARG A 203 -9.08 43.02 -62.37
C ARG A 203 -9.04 43.17 -63.89
N ILE A 204 -8.68 42.13 -64.63
CA ILE A 204 -8.65 42.15 -66.09
C ILE A 204 -10.04 42.52 -66.63
N TYR A 205 -11.07 41.80 -66.18
CA TYR A 205 -12.46 42.04 -66.58
C TYR A 205 -13.07 43.28 -65.95
N GLN A 206 -12.58 43.69 -64.77
CA GLN A 206 -13.00 44.95 -64.16
C GLN A 206 -12.66 46.17 -65.03
N THR A 207 -11.61 46.10 -65.84
CA THR A 207 -11.20 47.18 -66.77
C THR A 207 -11.75 47.02 -68.18
N MET A 208 -12.44 45.91 -68.46
CA MET A 208 -13.07 45.60 -69.74
C MET A 208 -14.44 46.30 -69.84
N ASP A 209 -14.89 46.55 -71.07
CA ASP A 209 -16.27 46.96 -71.33
C ASP A 209 -17.25 45.89 -70.83
N ALA A 210 -18.33 46.32 -70.15
CA ALA A 210 -19.25 45.42 -69.47
C ALA A 210 -19.96 44.45 -70.43
N GLY A 211 -20.41 44.94 -71.59
CA GLY A 211 -21.06 44.12 -72.61
C GLY A 211 -20.10 43.14 -73.28
N ALA A 212 -18.82 43.53 -73.45
CA ALA A 212 -17.80 42.61 -73.94
C ALA A 212 -17.48 41.50 -72.93
N ALA A 213 -17.36 41.83 -71.64
CA ALA A 213 -17.13 40.85 -70.59
C ALA A 213 -18.32 39.89 -70.41
N ALA A 214 -19.56 40.41 -70.47
CA ALA A 214 -20.78 39.61 -70.40
C ALA A 214 -20.83 38.54 -71.49
N LYS A 215 -20.57 38.92 -72.75
CA LYS A 215 -20.53 37.97 -73.89
C LYS A 215 -19.48 36.88 -73.71
N ILE A 216 -18.27 37.25 -73.27
CA ILE A 216 -17.22 36.26 -72.99
C ILE A 216 -17.68 35.28 -71.91
N PHE A 217 -18.29 35.77 -70.83
CA PHE A 217 -18.78 34.92 -69.74
C PHE A 217 -19.96 34.03 -70.14
N GLU A 218 -20.83 34.49 -71.03
CA GLU A 218 -21.90 33.67 -71.63
C GLU A 218 -21.35 32.57 -72.53
N GLU A 219 -20.36 32.89 -73.37
CA GLU A 219 -19.72 31.93 -74.27
C GLU A 219 -18.98 30.82 -73.53
N LEU A 220 -18.48 31.09 -72.31
CA LEU A 220 -17.92 30.08 -71.41
C LEU A 220 -18.97 29.04 -70.97
N GLY A 221 -20.25 29.43 -70.94
CA GLY A 221 -21.40 28.59 -70.64
C GLY A 221 -21.43 28.00 -69.23
N ASP A 222 -22.47 27.20 -68.96
CA ASP A 222 -22.74 26.62 -67.64
C ASP A 222 -21.57 25.78 -67.08
N ALA A 223 -20.76 25.17 -67.96
CA ALA A 223 -19.61 24.35 -67.55
C ALA A 223 -18.50 25.13 -66.83
N LYS A 224 -18.50 26.46 -66.95
CA LYS A 224 -17.51 27.37 -66.36
C LYS A 224 -18.15 28.46 -65.51
N ILE A 225 -19.40 28.27 -65.10
CA ILE A 225 -20.13 29.25 -64.29
C ILE A 225 -19.43 29.55 -62.95
N ASP A 226 -18.73 28.58 -62.35
CA ASP A 226 -17.90 28.79 -61.15
C ASP A 226 -16.80 29.85 -61.35
N LEU A 227 -16.17 29.83 -62.52
CA LEU A 227 -15.13 30.80 -62.85
C LEU A 227 -15.73 32.20 -62.96
N VAL A 228 -16.90 32.32 -63.61
CA VAL A 228 -17.61 33.59 -63.77
C VAL A 228 -18.03 34.14 -62.41
N VAL A 229 -18.62 33.30 -61.55
CA VAL A 229 -19.04 33.66 -60.19
C VAL A 229 -17.85 34.11 -59.35
N ASN A 230 -16.76 33.35 -59.32
CA ASN A 230 -15.55 33.72 -58.58
C ASN A 230 -14.92 35.02 -59.11
N THR A 231 -14.96 35.26 -60.41
CA THR A 231 -14.45 36.50 -61.02
C THR A 231 -15.30 37.71 -60.63
N LEU A 232 -16.63 37.58 -60.66
CA LEU A 232 -17.57 38.64 -60.27
C LEU A 232 -17.53 38.93 -58.77
N LYS A 233 -17.39 37.89 -57.93
CA LYS A 233 -17.27 37.99 -56.46
C LYS A 233 -16.03 38.79 -56.04
N ASN A 234 -14.94 38.69 -56.80
CA ASN A 234 -13.64 39.27 -56.47
C ASN A 234 -13.34 40.60 -57.19
N MET A 235 -14.28 41.16 -57.97
CA MET A 235 -14.19 42.52 -58.50
C MET A 235 -15.05 43.50 -57.70
N ASN A 236 -14.97 44.80 -58.00
CA ASN A 236 -15.83 45.77 -57.34
C ASN A 236 -17.32 45.58 -57.71
N ASN A 237 -18.21 45.82 -56.74
CA ASN A 237 -19.66 45.60 -56.88
C ASN A 237 -20.30 46.33 -58.08
N LYS A 238 -19.78 47.52 -58.42
CA LYS A 238 -20.33 48.31 -59.54
C LYS A 238 -20.08 47.60 -60.86
N ASN A 239 -18.87 47.12 -61.09
CA ASN A 239 -18.51 46.48 -62.35
C ASN A 239 -19.15 45.09 -62.45
N ALA A 240 -19.24 44.35 -61.34
CA ALA A 240 -19.99 43.10 -61.31
C ALA A 240 -21.47 43.30 -61.68
N ALA A 241 -22.12 44.34 -61.14
CA ALA A 241 -23.51 44.67 -61.46
C ALA A 241 -23.69 45.06 -62.93
N GLN A 242 -22.78 45.87 -63.49
CA GLN A 242 -22.84 46.27 -64.91
C GLN A 242 -22.66 45.08 -65.85
N ILE A 243 -21.77 44.15 -65.52
CA ILE A 243 -21.58 42.94 -66.35
C ILE A 243 -22.83 42.04 -66.25
N LEU A 244 -23.41 41.86 -65.06
CA LEU A 244 -24.65 41.09 -64.89
C LEU A 244 -25.84 41.71 -65.64
N GLU A 245 -25.92 43.05 -65.72
CA GLU A 245 -26.98 43.76 -66.45
C GLU A 245 -26.91 43.53 -67.96
N GLU A 246 -25.72 43.36 -68.51
CA GLU A 246 -25.48 43.13 -69.94
C GLU A 246 -25.56 41.64 -70.34
N MET A 247 -25.76 40.72 -69.38
CA MET A 247 -25.87 39.29 -69.65
C MET A 247 -27.27 38.87 -70.14
N ASP A 248 -27.35 37.74 -70.84
CA ASP A 248 -28.61 37.03 -71.14
C ASP A 248 -29.36 36.71 -69.84
N GLU A 249 -30.66 36.99 -69.81
CA GLU A 249 -31.51 36.87 -68.62
C GLU A 249 -31.42 35.49 -67.96
N ASN A 250 -31.35 34.40 -68.74
CA ASN A 250 -31.30 33.05 -68.20
C ASN A 250 -29.91 32.72 -67.61
N TYR A 251 -28.85 33.23 -68.24
CA TYR A 251 -27.49 33.02 -67.76
C TYR A 251 -27.22 33.88 -66.52
N ALA A 252 -27.62 35.16 -66.54
CA ALA A 252 -27.55 36.07 -65.41
C ALA A 252 -28.24 35.49 -64.18
N ALA A 253 -29.45 34.93 -64.33
CA ALA A 253 -30.17 34.28 -63.24
C ALA A 253 -29.39 33.13 -62.58
N LYS A 254 -28.75 32.26 -63.39
CA LYS A 254 -27.91 31.17 -62.87
C LYS A 254 -26.67 31.69 -62.15
N VAL A 255 -26.01 32.70 -62.71
CA VAL A 255 -24.83 33.33 -62.09
C VAL A 255 -25.24 33.97 -60.76
N THR A 256 -26.34 34.71 -60.71
CA THR A 256 -26.86 35.34 -59.49
C THR A 256 -27.23 34.31 -58.43
N GLN A 257 -27.90 33.22 -58.80
CA GLN A 257 -28.20 32.13 -57.87
C GLN A 257 -26.92 31.59 -57.22
N LYS A 258 -25.92 31.27 -58.04
CA LYS A 258 -24.67 30.70 -57.54
C LYS A 258 -23.83 31.71 -56.74
N LEU A 259 -23.87 32.99 -57.11
CA LEU A 259 -23.27 34.07 -56.34
C LEU A 259 -23.94 34.19 -54.96
N SER A 260 -25.25 34.01 -54.86
CA SER A 260 -25.97 34.04 -53.58
C SER A 260 -25.54 32.89 -52.65
N GLU A 261 -25.32 31.69 -53.19
CA GLU A 261 -24.77 30.54 -52.46
C GLU A 261 -23.36 30.87 -51.90
N GLU A 262 -22.51 31.49 -52.73
CA GLU A 262 -21.15 31.91 -52.36
C GLU A 262 -21.09 33.03 -51.31
N TYR A 263 -22.13 33.86 -51.19
CA TYR A 263 -22.28 34.86 -50.13
C TYR A 263 -23.07 34.35 -48.91
N GLY A 264 -23.46 33.07 -48.89
CA GLY A 264 -24.26 32.48 -47.81
C GLY A 264 -25.69 33.01 -47.74
N VAL A 265 -26.18 33.65 -48.80
CA VAL A 265 -27.56 34.14 -48.94
C VAL A 265 -28.38 33.04 -49.60
N VAL A 266 -28.75 32.02 -48.82
CA VAL A 266 -29.63 30.95 -49.30
C VAL A 266 -31.07 31.48 -49.28
N LEU A 267 -31.66 31.66 -50.46
CA LEU A 267 -33.09 31.91 -50.60
C LEU A 267 -33.77 30.53 -50.76
N GLU A 268 -34.59 30.17 -49.77
CA GLU A 268 -35.49 28.99 -49.84
C GLU A 268 -36.48 29.08 -51.00
#